data_AF-A0A257LED0-F1
#
_entry.id   AF-A0A257LED0-F1
#
_cell.length_a   1.000
_cell.length_b   1.000
_cell.length_c   1.000
_cell.angle_alpha   90.00
_cell.angle_beta   90.00
_cell.angle_gamma   90.00
#
_symmetry.space_group_name_H-M   'P 1'
#
loop_
_entity.id
_entity.type
_entity.pdbx_description
1 polymer ?
#
loop_
_entity_poly.entity_id
_entity_poly.type
_entity_poly.pdbx_seq_one_letter_code
_entity_poly.pdbx_strand_id
1 'polypeptide(L)'
;KGHYHAPNLVAEAAKDFGFTGDEIRLALAHAALREGQKIGDLATAVAVAAQAGGKQLPAKKLRARAESAAVLARVEGSTAEFFAHQISQRPAFVLTDAIGDKAVFSGLVRVEPLVATIEAMLADTAAYAAHAAHHGQPPAP
;
A
#
# COMPACT_ATOMS: atom_id res chain seq x y z
N LYS A 1 12.06 16.44 8.55
CA LYS A 1 11.25 15.47 7.78
C LYS A 1 11.47 14.09 8.40
N GLY A 2 10.41 13.32 8.65
CA GLY A 2 10.58 11.93 9.14
C GLY A 2 11.21 11.07 8.05
N HIS A 3 12.32 10.39 8.37
CA HIS A 3 12.98 9.44 7.48
C HIS A 3 12.42 8.04 7.76
N TYR A 4 11.47 7.60 6.93
CA TYR A 4 10.79 6.31 7.10
C TYR A 4 11.30 5.22 6.15
N HIS A 5 12.54 5.36 5.66
CA HIS A 5 13.09 4.46 4.65
C HIS A 5 13.26 3.02 5.17
N ALA A 6 13.92 2.86 6.32
CA ALA A 6 14.12 1.57 6.96
C ALA A 6 12.81 0.79 7.22
N PRO A 7 11.77 1.36 7.87
CA PRO A 7 10.53 0.62 8.10
C PRO A 7 9.77 0.31 6.80
N ASN A 8 9.87 1.17 5.77
CA ASN A 8 9.26 0.89 4.46
C ASN A 8 9.95 -0.30 3.77
N LEU A 9 11.28 -0.37 3.78
CA LEU A 9 12.02 -1.50 3.23
C LEU A 9 11.68 -2.81 3.97
N VAL A 10 11.60 -2.75 5.31
CA VAL A 10 11.27 -3.93 6.13
C VAL A 10 9.86 -4.43 5.84
N ALA A 11 8.87 -3.54 5.79
CA ALA A 11 7.50 -3.92 5.45
C ALA A 11 7.39 -4.49 4.03
N GLU A 12 8.08 -3.88 3.06
CA GLU A 12 8.08 -4.36 1.67
C GLU A 12 8.81 -5.69 1.50
N ALA A 13 9.87 -5.93 2.28
CA ALA A 13 10.58 -7.21 2.32
C ALA A 13 9.73 -8.33 2.94
N ALA A 14 8.89 -8.03 3.92
CA ALA A 14 8.06 -9.03 4.59
C ALA A 14 7.06 -9.72 3.63
N LYS A 15 6.66 -9.04 2.54
CA LYS A 15 5.83 -9.63 1.48
C LYS A 15 6.46 -10.86 0.85
N ASP A 16 7.79 -10.90 0.73
CA ASP A 16 8.51 -12.07 0.17
C ASP A 16 8.46 -13.30 1.11
N PHE A 17 7.96 -13.13 2.34
CA PHE A 17 7.75 -14.19 3.32
C PHE A 17 6.27 -14.52 3.53
N GLY A 18 5.37 -14.00 2.67
CA GLY A 18 3.93 -14.27 2.73
C GLY A 18 3.11 -13.24 3.51
N PHE A 19 3.73 -12.19 4.05
CA PHE A 19 3.01 -11.10 4.73
C PHE A 19 2.57 -10.03 3.72
N THR A 20 1.52 -10.31 2.97
CA THR A 20 0.97 -9.41 1.94
C THR A 20 -0.12 -8.46 2.45
N GLY A 21 -0.62 -8.68 3.67
CA GLY A 21 -1.52 -7.77 4.37
C GLY A 21 -0.78 -6.58 5.00
N ASP A 22 -1.42 -5.97 6.00
CA ASP A 22 -0.89 -4.79 6.70
C ASP A 22 -0.38 -5.09 8.11
N GLU A 23 -0.31 -6.36 8.53
CA GLU A 23 0.06 -6.75 9.89
C GLU A 23 1.44 -6.23 10.29
N ILE A 24 2.42 -6.33 9.38
CA ILE A 24 3.78 -5.84 9.61
C ILE A 24 3.84 -4.31 9.61
N ARG A 25 3.10 -3.64 8.72
CA ARG A 25 3.02 -2.17 8.70
C ARG A 25 2.37 -1.64 9.97
N LEU A 26 1.30 -2.29 10.42
CA LEU A 26 0.59 -1.96 11.65
C LEU A 26 1.51 -2.12 12.87
N ALA A 27 2.26 -3.22 12.96
CA ALA A 27 3.21 -3.43 14.05
C ALA A 27 4.30 -2.35 14.09
N LEU A 28 4.88 -2.02 12.94
CA LEU A 28 5.86 -0.94 12.81
C LEU A 28 5.25 0.41 13.22
N ALA A 29 4.07 0.75 12.73
CA ALA A 29 3.38 1.99 13.07
C ALA A 29 3.04 2.05 14.58
N HIS A 30 2.60 0.94 15.18
CA HIS A 30 2.33 0.85 16.61
C HIS A 30 3.60 1.09 17.44
N ALA A 31 4.69 0.40 17.09
CA ALA A 31 5.98 0.55 17.77
C ALA A 31 6.49 2.00 17.71
N ALA A 32 6.36 2.68 16.57
CA ALA A 32 6.77 4.08 16.46
C ALA A 32 5.84 5.05 17.19
N LEU A 33 4.54 4.97 16.91
CA LEU A 33 3.59 6.03 17.25
C LEU A 33 2.97 5.86 18.64
N ARG A 34 2.96 4.64 19.18
CA ARG A 34 2.40 4.37 20.52
C ARG A 34 3.47 4.01 21.54
N GLU A 35 4.51 3.29 21.12
CA GLU A 35 5.56 2.81 22.04
C GLU A 35 6.84 3.67 21.99
N GLY A 36 6.93 4.61 21.04
CA GLY A 36 8.09 5.52 20.92
C GLY A 36 9.38 4.83 20.48
N GLN A 37 9.31 3.64 19.88
CA GLN A 37 10.49 2.92 19.39
C GLN A 37 11.10 3.63 18.17
N LYS A 38 12.44 3.67 18.11
CA LYS A 38 13.20 4.33 17.04
C LYS A 38 13.30 3.48 15.77
N ILE A 39 12.16 3.14 15.17
CA ILE A 39 12.10 2.27 13.98
C ILE A 39 12.76 2.85 12.72
N GLY A 40 13.24 4.10 12.75
CA GLY A 40 14.06 4.65 11.68
C GLY A 40 15.41 3.93 11.55
N ASP A 41 15.86 3.25 12.61
CA ASP A 41 16.96 2.28 12.54
C ASP A 41 16.48 0.95 11.97
N LEU A 42 17.26 0.40 11.02
CA LEU A 42 16.92 -0.84 10.32
C LEU A 42 16.87 -2.05 11.27
N ALA A 43 17.81 -2.15 12.22
CA ALA A 43 17.83 -3.29 13.14
C ALA A 43 16.59 -3.30 14.05
N THR A 44 16.18 -2.12 14.52
CA THR A 44 14.97 -1.93 15.32
C THR A 44 13.72 -2.27 14.52
N ALA A 45 13.58 -1.76 13.28
CA ALA A 45 12.46 -2.10 12.42
C ALA A 45 12.38 -3.61 12.13
N VAL A 46 13.51 -4.27 11.85
CA VAL A 46 13.58 -5.72 11.64
C VAL A 46 13.14 -6.48 12.89
N ALA A 47 13.57 -6.06 14.08
CA ALA A 47 13.19 -6.71 15.33
C ALA A 47 11.68 -6.65 15.57
N VAL A 48 11.07 -5.47 15.40
CA VAL A 48 9.62 -5.26 15.53
C VAL A 48 8.86 -6.12 14.51
N ALA A 49 9.28 -6.10 13.25
CA ALA A 49 8.63 -6.89 12.21
C ALA A 49 8.76 -8.40 12.47
N ALA A 50 9.96 -8.89 12.83
CA ALA A 50 10.20 -10.29 13.13
C ALA A 50 9.40 -10.77 14.35
N GLN A 51 9.21 -9.91 15.35
CA GLN A 51 8.32 -10.21 16.48
C GLN A 51 6.87 -10.37 16.02
N ALA A 52 6.38 -9.47 15.17
CA ALA A 52 5.01 -9.52 14.63
C ALA A 52 4.78 -10.73 13.71
N GLY A 53 5.75 -11.07 12.86
CA GLY A 53 5.68 -12.22 11.95
C GLY A 53 6.07 -13.56 12.57
N GLY A 54 6.53 -13.57 13.83
CA GLY A 54 6.92 -14.77 14.57
C GLY A 54 7.92 -15.65 13.82
N LYS A 55 7.75 -16.99 13.92
CA LYS A 55 8.65 -17.97 13.30
C LYS A 55 8.66 -17.90 11.76
N GLN A 56 7.62 -17.34 11.15
CA GLN A 56 7.49 -17.22 9.70
C GLN A 56 8.31 -16.06 9.13
N LEU A 57 8.78 -15.15 9.98
CA LEU A 57 9.57 -13.98 9.57
C LEU A 57 10.93 -13.91 10.29
N PRO A 58 11.90 -14.77 9.94
CA PRO A 58 13.19 -14.80 10.63
C PRO A 58 13.97 -13.50 10.43
N ALA A 59 14.30 -12.80 11.53
CA ALA A 59 14.95 -11.48 11.52
C ALA A 59 16.18 -11.38 10.59
N LYS A 60 17.07 -12.39 10.63
CA LYS A 60 18.28 -12.40 9.78
C LYS A 60 17.94 -12.45 8.28
N LYS A 61 16.95 -13.26 7.89
CA LYS A 61 16.50 -13.36 6.50
C LYS A 61 15.75 -12.10 6.07
N LEU A 62 14.90 -11.57 6.94
CA LEU A 62 14.17 -10.31 6.72
C LEU A 62 15.13 -9.15 6.48
N ARG A 63 16.15 -8.99 7.34
CA ARG A 63 17.16 -7.94 7.18
C ARG A 63 17.88 -8.03 5.84
N ALA A 64 18.42 -9.20 5.52
CA ALA A 64 19.13 -9.41 4.25
C ALA A 64 18.23 -9.11 3.04
N ARG A 65 16.93 -9.42 3.14
CA ARG A 65 15.98 -9.09 2.08
C ARG A 65 15.68 -7.59 2.01
N ALA A 66 15.47 -6.92 3.15
CA ALA A 66 15.23 -5.48 3.22
C ALA A 66 16.41 -4.65 2.67
N GLU A 67 17.64 -5.14 2.81
CA GLU A 67 18.86 -4.52 2.27
C GLU A 67 19.07 -4.82 0.76
N SER A 68 18.19 -5.63 0.14
CA SER A 68 18.37 -6.02 -1.26
C SER A 68 17.91 -4.93 -2.26
N ALA A 69 18.64 -4.82 -3.37
CA ALA A 69 18.30 -3.90 -4.46
C ALA A 69 16.88 -4.13 -5.02
N ALA A 70 16.40 -5.37 -4.99
CA ALA A 70 15.05 -5.70 -5.45
C ALA A 70 13.96 -5.08 -4.56
N VAL A 71 14.14 -5.06 -3.23
CA VAL A 71 13.19 -4.41 -2.31
C VAL A 71 13.26 -2.90 -2.46
N LEU A 72 14.48 -2.35 -2.56
CA LEU A 72 14.68 -0.92 -2.79
C LEU A 72 13.95 -0.45 -4.05
N ALA A 73 14.13 -1.16 -5.17
CA ALA A 73 13.48 -0.82 -6.44
C ALA A 73 11.95 -0.86 -6.34
N ARG A 74 11.35 -1.77 -5.57
CA ARG A 74 9.89 -1.80 -5.34
C ARG A 74 9.41 -0.58 -4.54
N VAL A 75 10.14 -0.21 -3.49
CA VAL A 75 9.81 0.98 -2.68
C VAL A 75 9.95 2.27 -3.50
N GLU A 76 11.00 2.37 -4.32
CA GLU A 76 11.22 3.50 -5.22
C GLU A 76 10.14 3.56 -6.31
N GLY A 77 9.78 2.43 -6.91
CA GLY A 77 8.69 2.34 -7.89
C GLY A 77 7.36 2.79 -7.31
N SER A 78 6.98 2.29 -6.13
CA SER A 78 5.76 2.73 -5.42
C SER A 78 5.81 4.21 -5.04
N THR A 79 6.99 4.73 -4.70
CA THR A 79 7.17 6.17 -4.41
C THR A 79 7.01 7.02 -5.67
N ALA A 80 7.55 6.57 -6.81
CA ALA A 80 7.38 7.24 -8.10
C ALA A 80 5.92 7.24 -8.55
N GLU A 81 5.22 6.11 -8.38
CA GLU A 81 3.78 5.99 -8.64
C GLU A 81 2.98 6.99 -7.80
N PHE A 82 3.23 7.06 -6.49
CA PHE A 82 2.60 8.04 -5.60
C PHE A 82 2.75 9.48 -6.14
N PHE A 83 3.95 9.87 -6.58
CA PHE A 83 4.16 11.21 -7.14
C PHE A 83 3.57 11.40 -8.54
N ALA A 84 3.42 10.34 -9.34
CA ALA A 84 2.78 10.40 -10.65
C ALA A 84 1.29 10.78 -10.56
N HIS A 85 0.65 10.56 -9.41
CA HIS A 85 -0.70 11.06 -9.11
C HIS A 85 -0.75 12.56 -8.75
N GLN A 86 0.40 13.25 -8.71
CA GLN A 86 0.53 14.68 -8.34
C GLN A 86 -0.03 15.01 -6.94
N ILE A 87 0.10 14.05 -6.01
CA ILE A 87 -0.35 14.19 -4.63
C ILE A 87 0.83 14.30 -3.67
N SER A 88 0.59 14.83 -2.46
CA SER A 88 1.62 15.04 -1.44
C SER A 88 1.24 14.56 -0.04
N GLN A 89 -0.05 14.31 0.23
CA GLN A 89 -0.53 13.93 1.56
C GLN A 89 -0.66 12.41 1.68
N ARG A 90 -0.50 11.92 2.91
CA ARG A 90 -0.69 10.51 3.29
C ARG A 90 -1.69 10.44 4.45
N PRO A 91 -2.53 9.39 4.55
CA PRO A 91 -2.65 8.29 3.59
C PRO A 91 -3.24 8.77 2.25
N ALA A 92 -3.02 8.00 1.19
CA ALA A 92 -3.59 8.24 -0.12
C ALA A 92 -4.20 6.95 -0.67
N PHE A 93 -5.30 7.09 -1.39
CA PHE A 93 -6.04 5.99 -1.99
C PHE A 93 -6.25 6.27 -3.47
N VAL A 94 -5.99 5.26 -4.29
CA VAL A 94 -6.24 5.27 -5.73
C VAL A 94 -7.25 4.16 -5.98
N LEU A 95 -8.41 4.55 -6.48
CA LEU A 95 -9.47 3.63 -6.89
C LEU A 95 -9.53 3.63 -8.40
N THR A 96 -9.57 2.44 -8.99
CA THR A 96 -9.79 2.22 -10.41
C THR A 96 -10.81 1.12 -10.60
N ASP A 97 -11.59 1.17 -11.67
CA ASP A 97 -12.54 0.10 -12.02
C ASP A 97 -12.26 -0.51 -13.40
N ALA A 98 -13.17 -1.38 -13.84
CA ALA A 98 -13.02 -2.11 -15.09
C ALA A 98 -13.32 -1.28 -16.34
N ILE A 99 -13.98 -0.13 -16.20
CA ILE A 99 -14.31 0.77 -17.31
C ILE A 99 -13.30 1.90 -17.48
N GLY A 100 -12.29 1.96 -16.60
CA GLY A 100 -11.17 2.88 -16.69
C GLY A 100 -11.36 4.15 -15.87
N ASP A 101 -12.40 4.23 -15.04
CA ASP A 101 -12.57 5.36 -14.14
C ASP A 101 -11.51 5.34 -13.05
N LYS A 102 -11.15 6.53 -12.57
CA LYS A 102 -10.09 6.71 -11.59
C LYS A 102 -10.44 7.81 -10.60
N ALA A 103 -10.44 7.46 -9.32
CA ALA A 103 -10.55 8.42 -8.22
C ALA A 103 -9.27 8.41 -7.37
N VAL A 104 -8.77 9.59 -6.99
CA VAL A 104 -7.58 9.75 -6.16
C VAL A 104 -7.92 10.58 -4.92
N PHE A 105 -7.69 10.01 -3.74
CA PHE A 105 -7.85 10.68 -2.45
C PHE A 105 -6.48 10.90 -1.81
N SER A 106 -6.21 12.12 -1.35
CA SER A 106 -4.93 12.53 -0.76
C SER A 106 -5.14 13.14 0.62
N GLY A 107 -4.66 12.46 1.67
CA GLY A 107 -4.78 12.90 3.06
C GLY A 107 -6.10 12.51 3.73
N LEU A 108 -6.95 11.72 3.06
CA LEU A 108 -8.24 11.32 3.59
C LEU A 108 -8.09 10.21 4.64
N VAL A 109 -8.62 10.43 5.85
CA VAL A 109 -8.57 9.44 6.94
C VAL A 109 -9.93 8.80 7.25
N ARG A 110 -11.02 9.38 6.77
CA ARG A 110 -12.39 8.88 6.94
C ARG A 110 -12.71 7.88 5.85
N VAL A 111 -13.37 6.78 6.22
CA VAL A 111 -13.68 5.68 5.31
C VAL A 111 -14.88 5.98 4.41
N GLU A 112 -15.78 6.84 4.89
CA GLU A 112 -17.07 7.09 4.27
C GLU A 112 -16.97 7.59 2.82
N PRO A 113 -16.07 8.54 2.46
CA PRO A 113 -15.93 8.95 1.07
C PRO A 113 -15.37 7.85 0.17
N LEU A 114 -14.52 6.95 0.70
CA LEU A 114 -14.01 5.81 -0.07
C LEU A 114 -15.14 4.85 -0.42
N VAL A 115 -16.00 4.53 0.55
CA VAL A 115 -17.15 3.63 0.35
C VAL A 115 -18.10 4.20 -0.69
N ALA A 116 -18.50 5.47 -0.54
CA ALA A 116 -19.41 6.10 -1.48
C ALA A 116 -18.86 6.12 -2.92
N THR A 117 -17.55 6.34 -3.09
CA THR A 117 -16.92 6.30 -4.41
C THR A 117 -16.84 4.89 -4.98
N ILE A 118 -16.53 3.87 -4.16
CA ILE A 118 -16.56 2.47 -4.59
C ILE A 118 -17.97 2.09 -5.07
N GLU A 119 -19.01 2.45 -4.32
CA GLU A 119 -20.40 2.18 -4.70
C GLU A 119 -20.77 2.84 -6.04
N ALA A 120 -20.37 4.10 -6.24
CA ALA A 120 -20.59 4.80 -7.50
C ALA A 120 -19.89 4.11 -8.69
N MET A 121 -18.59 3.81 -8.55
CA MET A 121 -17.80 3.15 -9.61
C MET A 121 -18.34 1.75 -9.96
N LEU A 122 -18.82 1.00 -8.96
CA LEU A 122 -19.48 -0.29 -9.19
C LEU A 122 -20.81 -0.13 -9.93
N ALA A 123 -21.60 0.90 -9.60
CA ALA A 123 -22.85 1.20 -10.30
C ALA A 123 -22.60 1.58 -11.77
N ASP A 124 -21.58 2.39 -12.03
CA ASP A 124 -21.19 2.80 -13.39
C ASP A 124 -20.72 1.58 -14.21
N THR A 125 -19.85 0.73 -13.62
CA THR A 125 -19.44 -0.53 -14.25
C THR A 125 -20.64 -1.43 -14.59
N ALA A 126 -21.61 -1.55 -13.70
CA ALA A 126 -22.82 -2.34 -13.94
C ALA A 126 -23.71 -1.74 -15.05
N ALA A 127 -23.83 -0.41 -15.10
CA ALA A 127 -24.57 0.29 -16.15
C ALA A 127 -23.94 0.08 -17.53
N TYR A 128 -22.61 0.15 -17.63
CA TYR A 128 -21.89 -0.15 -18.87
C TYR A 128 -22.10 -1.59 -19.35
N ALA A 129 -22.05 -2.57 -18.43
CA ALA A 129 -22.34 -3.96 -18.76
C ALA A 129 -23.78 -4.15 -19.26
N ALA A 130 -24.76 -3.52 -18.60
CA ALA A 130 -26.16 -3.55 -19.01
C ALA A 130 -26.36 -2.90 -20.39
N HIS A 131 -25.73 -1.76 -20.66
CA HIS A 131 -25.77 -1.10 -21.96
C HIS A 131 -25.18 -2.00 -23.05
N ALA A 132 -24.01 -2.60 -22.80
CA ALA A 132 -23.35 -3.47 -23.76
C ALA A 132 -24.18 -4.72 -24.10
N ALA A 133 -24.94 -5.26 -23.15
CA ALA A 133 -25.85 -6.38 -23.39
C ALA A 133 -26.99 -6.05 -24.36
N HIS A 134 -27.43 -4.78 -24.42
CA HIS A 134 -28.54 -4.34 -25.27
C HIS A 134 -28.08 -3.69 -26.58
N HIS A 135 -26.93 -3.02 -26.58
CA HIS A 135 -26.47 -2.17 -27.68
C HIS A 135 -25.13 -2.60 -28.29
N GLY A 136 -24.48 -3.63 -27.72
CA GLY A 136 -23.13 -4.05 -28.11
C GLY A 136 -22.02 -3.25 -27.40
N GLN A 137 -20.77 -3.69 -27.59
CA GLN A 137 -19.60 -3.02 -27.02
C GLN A 137 -19.47 -1.58 -27.56
N PRO A 138 -19.11 -0.60 -26.71
CA PRO A 138 -18.76 0.72 -27.21
C PRO A 138 -17.53 0.62 -28.15
N PRO A 139 -17.38 1.54 -29.13
CA PRO A 139 -16.18 1.60 -29.95
C PRO A 139 -14.94 1.70 -29.05
N ALA A 140 -13.87 1.01 -29.44
CA ALA A 140 -12.60 1.13 -28.73
C ALA A 140 -12.10 2.59 -28.78
N PRO A 141 -11.53 3.11 -27.68
CA PRO A 141 -10.94 4.45 -27.63
C PRO A 141 -9.72 4.59 -28.57
#